data_AF-A0A6D2G568-F1
#
_entry.id   AF-A0A6D2G568-F1
#
_cell.length_a   1.000
_cell.length_b   1.000
_cell.length_c   1.000
_cell.angle_alpha   90.00
_cell.angle_beta   90.00
_cell.angle_gamma   90.00
#
_symmetry.space_group_name_H-M   'P 1'
#
loop_
_entity.id
_entity.type
_entity.pdbx_description
1 polymer ?
#
loop_
_entity_poly.entity_id
_entity_poly.type
_entity_poly.pdbx_seq_one_letter_code
_entity_poly.pdbx_strand_id
1 'polypeptide(L)'
;MEGDDQKLLMASDAGYGFVCTFNDLVARNRAGKALITLPENAHVMPPLVIEDEHDMLLAITQAGRMLMFPVDSLPQLSKGKGNKIINIPSAEAAKGDDGLAHLYVLPPQSTLTIHVGKRKIKLRPEELQKVVGERGRRGTLMRGLQRIDRIEIDSPHRVSHGDSEE
;
A
#
# COMPACT_ATOMS: atom_id res chain seq x y z
N MET A 1 14.89 4.37 -18.30
CA MET A 1 14.97 5.04 -16.99
C MET A 1 13.56 5.46 -16.68
N GLU A 2 12.93 4.90 -15.64
CA GLU A 2 11.69 5.47 -15.11
C GLU A 2 11.95 6.96 -14.87
N GLY A 3 11.12 7.82 -15.46
CA GLY A 3 11.37 9.26 -15.47
C GLY A 3 11.36 9.85 -14.05
N ASP A 4 11.99 11.01 -13.88
CA ASP A 4 12.01 11.75 -12.61
C ASP A 4 10.58 11.98 -12.02
N ASP A 5 9.56 11.89 -12.87
CA ASP A 5 8.13 12.04 -12.54
C ASP A 5 7.42 10.72 -12.14
N GLN A 6 8.11 9.58 -12.12
CA GLN A 6 7.54 8.29 -11.72
C GLN A 6 6.86 8.40 -10.35
N LYS A 7 5.57 8.07 -10.30
CA LYS A 7 4.78 8.12 -9.06
C LYS A 7 5.14 6.94 -8.17
N LEU A 8 5.34 7.24 -6.90
CA LEU A 8 5.67 6.28 -5.85
C LEU A 8 4.73 6.47 -4.67
N LEU A 9 4.36 5.37 -4.03
CA LEU A 9 3.71 5.35 -2.74
C LEU A 9 4.72 5.12 -1.63
N MET A 10 4.78 6.05 -0.69
CA MET A 10 5.56 5.94 0.54
C MET A 10 4.61 5.72 1.72
N ALA A 11 4.91 4.76 2.58
CA ALA A 11 4.08 4.45 3.75
C ALA A 11 4.88 3.93 4.94
N SER A 12 4.25 4.00 6.11
CA SER A 12 4.70 3.41 7.37
C SER A 12 3.74 2.31 7.82
N ASP A 13 4.26 1.34 8.58
CA ASP A 13 3.46 0.27 9.17
C ASP A 13 2.42 0.78 10.19
N ALA A 14 2.53 2.03 10.65
CA ALA A 14 1.52 2.70 11.46
C ALA A 14 0.24 3.11 10.69
N GLY A 15 0.14 2.81 9.38
CA GLY A 15 -1.04 3.08 8.56
C GLY A 15 -1.11 4.48 7.96
N TYR A 16 0.03 5.18 7.87
CA TYR A 16 0.14 6.50 7.24
C TYR A 16 1.06 6.47 6.02
N GLY A 17 0.74 7.26 5.00
CA GLY A 17 1.55 7.39 3.80
C GLY A 17 1.10 8.51 2.86
N PHE A 18 1.79 8.66 1.75
CA PHE A 18 1.53 9.67 0.73
C PHE A 18 2.08 9.24 -0.63
N VAL A 19 1.49 9.79 -1.69
CA VAL A 19 2.05 9.68 -3.04
C VAL A 19 3.14 10.74 -3.22
N CYS A 20 4.22 10.42 -3.92
CA CYS A 20 5.29 11.35 -4.29
C CYS A 20 5.83 10.99 -5.67
N THR A 21 6.77 11.76 -6.20
CA THR A 21 7.53 11.38 -7.41
C THR A 21 8.91 10.85 -7.04
N PHE A 22 9.56 10.13 -7.95
CA PHE A 22 10.95 9.71 -7.77
C PHE A 22 11.88 10.90 -7.48
N ASN A 23 11.67 12.05 -8.13
CA ASN A 23 12.43 13.27 -7.85
C ASN A 23 12.32 13.74 -6.38
N ASP A 24 11.20 13.47 -5.70
CA ASP A 24 11.07 13.76 -4.27
C ASP A 24 12.01 12.90 -3.42
N LEU A 25 12.45 11.73 -3.88
CA LEU A 25 13.39 10.87 -3.17
C LEU A 25 14.86 11.32 -3.35
N VAL A 26 15.15 12.06 -4.42
CA VAL A 26 16.53 12.44 -4.78
C VAL A 26 17.09 13.46 -3.78
N ALA A 27 18.13 13.05 -3.06
CA ALA A 27 18.88 13.89 -2.13
C ALA A 27 20.34 13.99 -2.58
N ARG A 28 20.84 15.20 -2.82
CA ARG A 28 22.22 15.43 -3.30
C ARG A 28 23.24 15.55 -2.16
N ASN A 29 22.78 15.76 -0.94
CA ASN A 29 23.62 15.92 0.25
C ASN A 29 23.94 14.55 0.87
N ARG A 30 25.15 14.43 1.46
CA ARG A 30 25.61 13.20 2.12
C ARG A 30 24.72 12.75 3.29
N ALA A 31 24.05 13.69 3.96
CA ALA A 31 23.14 13.40 5.08
C ALA A 31 21.77 12.84 4.62
N GLY A 32 21.51 12.83 3.31
CA GLY A 32 20.23 12.41 2.75
C GLY A 32 19.08 13.39 3.07
N LYS A 33 17.85 12.91 2.85
CA LYS A 33 16.60 13.65 3.06
C LYS A 33 15.71 12.91 4.06
N ALA A 34 15.20 13.64 5.05
CA ALA A 34 14.09 13.17 5.87
C ALA A 34 12.80 13.17 5.02
N LEU A 35 12.50 12.02 4.41
CA LEU A 35 11.38 11.86 3.50
C LEU A 35 10.09 11.48 4.23
N ILE A 36 10.09 10.34 4.94
CA ILE A 36 8.93 9.87 5.71
C ILE A 36 9.18 10.00 7.21
N THR A 37 8.21 10.55 7.93
CA THR A 37 8.26 10.64 9.40
C THR A 37 7.55 9.44 10.01
N LEU A 38 8.29 8.61 10.73
CA LEU A 38 7.77 7.43 11.39
C LEU A 38 7.18 7.78 12.76
N PRO A 39 5.96 7.30 13.08
CA PRO A 39 5.49 7.24 14.46
C PRO A 39 6.41 6.37 15.34
N GLU A 40 6.19 6.42 16.65
CA GLU A 40 6.96 5.63 17.63
C GLU A 40 6.93 4.14 17.29
N ASN A 41 8.12 3.51 17.25
CA ASN A 41 8.35 2.10 16.91
C ASN A 41 7.83 1.64 15.53
N ALA A 42 7.44 2.59 14.66
CA ALA A 42 6.97 2.28 13.31
C ALA A 42 8.14 2.03 12.36
N HIS A 43 7.88 1.27 11.31
CA HIS A 43 8.81 0.93 10.24
C HIS A 43 8.31 1.46 8.90
N VAL A 44 9.26 1.61 7.96
CA VAL A 44 8.95 1.96 6.57
C VAL A 44 8.38 0.74 5.86
N MET A 45 7.26 0.91 5.16
CA MET A 45 6.77 -0.10 4.20
C MET A 45 7.62 -0.04 2.93
N PRO A 46 7.84 -1.16 2.23
CA PRO A 46 8.48 -1.15 0.92
C PRO A 46 7.81 -0.11 0.00
N PRO A 47 8.56 0.83 -0.61
CA PRO A 47 8.00 1.76 -1.57
C PRO A 47 7.35 1.01 -2.73
N LEU A 48 6.20 1.49 -3.19
CA LEU A 48 5.48 0.89 -4.30
C LEU A 48 5.47 1.84 -5.49
N VAL A 49 5.78 1.31 -6.67
CA VAL A 49 5.62 2.03 -7.94
C VAL A 49 4.13 2.09 -8.27
N ILE A 50 3.65 3.29 -8.62
CA ILE A 50 2.29 3.47 -9.13
C ILE A 50 2.39 3.53 -10.65
N GLU A 51 1.95 2.46 -11.30
CA GLU A 51 1.98 2.34 -12.76
C GLU A 51 0.79 3.04 -13.43
N ASP A 52 -0.37 3.08 -12.79
CA ASP A 52 -1.58 3.76 -13.27
C ASP A 52 -2.29 4.47 -12.11
N GLU A 53 -2.77 5.68 -12.34
CA GLU A 53 -3.53 6.47 -11.36
C GLU A 53 -4.89 5.86 -10.99
N HIS A 54 -5.44 5.01 -11.87
CA HIS A 54 -6.69 4.28 -11.65
C HIS A 54 -6.50 2.98 -10.86
N ASP A 55 -5.27 2.66 -10.45
CA ASP A 55 -5.01 1.50 -9.62
C ASP A 55 -5.65 1.61 -8.24
N MET A 56 -5.90 0.45 -7.64
CA MET A 56 -6.43 0.33 -6.30
C MET A 56 -5.30 0.13 -5.29
N LEU A 57 -5.34 0.90 -4.21
CA LEU A 57 -4.51 0.67 -3.03
C LEU A 57 -5.20 -0.33 -2.10
N LEU A 58 -4.54 -1.46 -1.86
CA LEU A 58 -4.98 -2.49 -0.92
C LEU A 58 -4.08 -2.50 0.32
N ALA A 59 -4.70 -2.31 1.48
CA ALA A 59 -4.03 -2.37 2.78
C ALA A 59 -4.57 -3.55 3.61
N ILE A 60 -3.66 -4.33 4.20
CA ILE A 60 -3.98 -5.47 5.09
C ILE A 60 -3.27 -5.29 6.43
N THR A 61 -4.01 -5.28 7.53
CA THR A 61 -3.43 -5.13 8.89
C THR A 61 -3.02 -6.48 9.49
N GLN A 62 -2.16 -6.46 10.51
CA GLN A 62 -1.75 -7.63 11.28
C GLN A 62 -2.95 -8.30 11.98
N ALA A 63 -3.93 -7.52 12.43
CA ALA A 63 -5.20 -8.04 12.94
C ALA A 63 -6.10 -8.69 11.88
N GLY A 64 -5.74 -8.62 10.60
CA GLY A 64 -6.48 -9.23 9.48
C GLY A 64 -7.64 -8.37 8.96
N ARG A 65 -7.52 -7.04 9.04
CA ARG A 65 -8.46 -6.12 8.39
C ARG A 65 -7.96 -5.77 7.00
N MET A 66 -8.87 -5.70 6.03
CA MET A 66 -8.58 -5.27 4.67
C MET A 66 -9.32 -3.99 4.34
N LEU A 67 -8.66 -3.06 3.65
CA LEU A 67 -9.27 -1.88 3.07
C LEU A 67 -8.73 -1.67 1.66
N MET A 68 -9.61 -1.45 0.70
CA MET A 68 -9.25 -1.14 -0.68
C MET A 68 -9.87 0.19 -1.12
N PHE A 69 -9.12 1.05 -1.79
CA PHE A 69 -9.62 2.31 -2.35
C PHE A 69 -8.72 2.79 -3.50
N PRO A 70 -9.19 3.67 -4.41
CA PRO A 70 -8.37 4.21 -5.50
C PRO A 70 -7.10 4.90 -5.00
N VAL A 71 -5.94 4.66 -5.64
CA VAL A 71 -4.65 5.19 -5.15
C VAL A 71 -4.59 6.73 -5.21
N ASP A 72 -5.27 7.34 -6.20
CA ASP A 72 -5.43 8.78 -6.38
C ASP A 72 -6.10 9.51 -5.19
N SER A 73 -6.79 8.75 -4.33
CA SER A 73 -7.48 9.27 -3.14
C SER A 73 -6.51 9.56 -1.99
N LEU A 74 -5.24 9.15 -2.11
CA LEU A 74 -4.18 9.46 -1.17
C LEU A 74 -3.45 10.75 -1.59
N PRO A 75 -3.40 11.79 -0.74
CA PRO A 75 -2.78 13.06 -1.11
C PRO A 75 -1.30 12.92 -1.49
N GLN A 76 -0.90 13.66 -2.52
CA GLN A 76 0.50 13.79 -2.91
C GLN A 76 1.24 14.74 -1.98
N LEU A 77 2.41 14.33 -1.48
CA LEU A 77 3.30 15.14 -0.64
C LEU A 77 4.76 14.90 -1.04
N SER A 78 5.64 15.88 -0.79
CA SER A 78 7.08 15.74 -1.06
C SER A 78 7.89 15.20 0.12
N LYS A 79 7.29 15.16 1.33
CA LYS A 79 7.80 14.58 2.58
C LYS A 79 6.76 14.66 3.71
N GLY A 80 7.00 13.96 4.81
CA GLY A 80 6.29 14.08 6.08
C GLY A 80 5.78 12.75 6.61
N LYS A 81 4.89 12.79 7.61
CA LYS A 81 4.21 11.58 8.13
C LYS A 81 3.25 10.95 7.12
N GLY A 82 2.70 11.76 6.22
CA GLY A 82 1.64 11.34 5.32
C GLY A 82 0.26 11.36 5.97
N ASN A 83 -0.73 11.02 5.13
CA ASN A 83 -2.13 10.93 5.51
C ASN A 83 -2.50 9.49 5.85
N LYS A 84 -3.59 9.32 6.60
CA LYS A 84 -4.05 8.00 7.01
C LYS A 84 -4.49 7.19 5.78
N ILE A 85 -3.90 6.01 5.61
CA ILE A 85 -4.27 4.98 4.62
C ILE A 85 -5.37 4.11 5.22
N ILE A 86 -5.09 3.54 6.40
CA ILE A 86 -5.99 2.66 7.16
C ILE A 86 -5.88 3.01 8.64
N ASN A 87 -6.99 2.98 9.37
CA ASN A 87 -6.99 3.35 10.79
C ASN A 87 -6.54 2.21 11.68
N ILE A 88 -5.31 2.33 12.17
CA ILE A 88 -4.73 1.50 13.23
C ILE A 88 -4.58 2.39 14.47
N PRO A 89 -5.11 2.00 15.65
CA PRO A 89 -4.92 2.77 16.88
C PRO A 89 -3.43 2.97 17.17
N SER A 90 -3.02 4.22 17.42
CA SER A 90 -1.60 4.55 17.61
C SER A 90 -0.95 3.83 18.79
N ALA A 91 -1.73 3.55 19.85
CA ALA A 91 -1.26 2.80 21.00
C ALA A 91 -1.01 1.32 20.70
N GLU A 92 -1.80 0.72 19.79
CA GLU A 92 -1.59 -0.67 19.33
C GLU A 92 -0.39 -0.73 18.39
N ALA A 93 -0.26 0.24 17.48
CA ALA A 93 0.89 0.35 16.57
C ALA A 93 2.21 0.53 17.32
N ALA A 94 2.27 1.44 18.30
CA ALA A 94 3.50 1.70 19.06
C ALA A 94 3.95 0.49 19.92
N LYS A 95 3.00 -0.37 20.32
CA LYS A 95 3.29 -1.62 21.04
C LYS A 95 3.62 -2.80 20.12
N GLY A 96 3.32 -2.69 18.83
CA GLY A 96 3.40 -3.79 17.87
C GLY A 96 2.28 -4.81 17.98
N ASP A 97 1.13 -4.44 18.59
CA ASP A 97 -0.04 -5.31 18.75
C ASP A 97 -0.88 -5.39 17.45
N ASP A 98 -0.92 -4.29 16.67
CA ASP A 98 -1.49 -4.24 15.33
C ASP A 98 -0.64 -3.29 14.47
N GLY A 99 -0.74 -3.40 13.16
CA GLY A 99 0.09 -2.67 12.22
C GLY A 99 -0.35 -2.97 10.79
N LEU A 100 0.10 -2.18 9.83
CA LEU A 100 -0.07 -2.46 8.42
C LEU A 100 0.94 -3.56 8.04
N ALA A 101 0.42 -4.77 7.78
CA ALA A 101 1.23 -5.93 7.48
C ALA A 101 1.59 -6.01 5.98
N HIS A 102 0.63 -5.69 5.12
CA HIS A 102 0.83 -5.70 3.67
C HIS A 102 0.17 -4.49 3.01
N LEU A 103 0.81 -3.99 1.98
CA LEU A 103 0.37 -2.86 1.18
C LEU A 103 0.66 -3.18 -0.29
N TYR A 104 -0.31 -2.96 -1.17
CA TYR A 104 -0.15 -3.20 -2.61
C TYR A 104 -0.91 -2.16 -3.42
N VAL A 105 -0.34 -1.76 -4.55
CA VAL A 105 -1.02 -1.02 -5.62
C VAL A 105 -1.26 -2.03 -6.74
N LEU A 106 -2.51 -2.17 -7.19
CA LEU A 106 -2.91 -3.22 -8.13
C LEU A 106 -4.10 -2.81 -9.00
N PRO A 107 -4.19 -3.31 -10.24
CA PRO A 107 -5.36 -3.09 -11.09
C PRO A 107 -6.65 -3.58 -10.42
N PRO A 108 -7.80 -2.92 -10.62
CA PRO A 108 -9.07 -3.26 -9.96
C PRO A 108 -9.57 -4.68 -10.25
N GLN A 109 -9.14 -5.29 -11.36
CA GLN A 109 -9.53 -6.65 -11.79
C GLN A 109 -8.52 -7.73 -11.37
N SER A 110 -7.64 -7.45 -10.41
CA SER A 110 -6.66 -8.43 -9.93
C SER A 110 -7.30 -9.47 -8.99
N THR A 111 -6.69 -10.65 -8.95
CA THR A 111 -7.03 -11.72 -8.02
C THR A 111 -5.89 -11.93 -7.02
N LEU A 112 -6.22 -12.01 -5.74
CA LEU A 112 -5.25 -12.32 -4.68
C LEU A 112 -5.40 -13.75 -4.22
N THR A 113 -4.27 -14.40 -3.99
CA THR A 113 -4.20 -15.71 -3.36
C THR A 113 -3.33 -15.60 -2.11
N ILE A 114 -3.94 -15.78 -0.95
CA ILE A 114 -3.32 -15.57 0.36
C ILE A 114 -3.11 -16.92 1.04
N HIS A 115 -1.89 -17.15 1.50
CA HIS A 115 -1.47 -18.36 2.19
C HIS A 115 -1.28 -18.07 3.68
N VAL A 116 -1.96 -18.86 4.52
CA VAL A 116 -1.88 -18.80 5.99
C VAL A 116 -1.71 -20.23 6.50
N GLY A 117 -0.48 -20.62 6.79
CA GLY A 117 -0.03 -21.98 7.03
C GLY A 117 -0.45 -22.91 5.90
N LYS A 118 -1.32 -23.87 6.22
CA LYS A 118 -1.87 -24.83 5.24
C LYS A 118 -3.12 -24.31 4.51
N ARG A 119 -3.67 -23.17 4.92
CA ARG A 119 -4.89 -22.60 4.34
C ARG A 119 -4.54 -21.69 3.17
N LYS A 120 -5.36 -21.78 2.13
CA LYS A 120 -5.31 -20.93 0.94
C LYS A 120 -6.63 -20.18 0.83
N ILE A 121 -6.59 -18.86 0.72
CA ILE A 121 -7.76 -17.99 0.54
C ILE A 121 -7.58 -17.28 -0.80
N LYS A 122 -8.51 -17.51 -1.74
CA LYS A 122 -8.53 -16.82 -3.03
C LYS A 122 -9.57 -15.71 -2.97
N LEU A 123 -9.17 -14.48 -3.29
CA LEU A 123 -9.99 -13.28 -3.36
C LEU A 123 -9.99 -12.78 -4.81
N ARG A 124 -11.07 -13.05 -5.53
CA ARG A 124 -11.30 -12.53 -6.88
C ARG A 124 -11.79 -11.07 -6.79
N PRO A 125 -11.89 -10.34 -7.92
CA PRO A 125 -12.35 -8.96 -7.91
C PRO A 125 -13.68 -8.76 -7.17
N GLU A 126 -14.62 -9.70 -7.29
CA GLU A 126 -15.92 -9.61 -6.61
C GLU A 126 -15.81 -9.74 -5.07
N GLU A 127 -14.80 -10.46 -4.58
CA GLU A 127 -14.50 -10.53 -3.15
C GLU A 127 -13.74 -9.29 -2.67
N LEU A 128 -12.81 -8.77 -3.48
CA LEU A 128 -12.08 -7.53 -3.18
C LEU A 128 -13.02 -6.32 -3.14
N GLN A 129 -14.06 -6.29 -3.96
CA GLN A 129 -15.07 -5.23 -3.94
C GLN A 129 -15.79 -5.10 -2.58
N LYS A 130 -15.86 -6.18 -1.80
CA LYS A 130 -16.49 -6.18 -0.46
C LYS A 130 -15.64 -5.49 0.61
N VAL A 131 -14.35 -5.27 0.33
CA VAL A 131 -13.44 -4.57 1.23
C VAL A 131 -13.10 -3.16 0.72
N VAL A 132 -13.76 -2.72 -0.36
CA VAL A 132 -13.69 -1.35 -0.84
C VAL A 132 -14.40 -0.42 0.16
N GLY A 133 -13.76 0.70 0.48
CA GLY A 133 -14.32 1.68 1.38
C GLY A 133 -13.56 3.01 1.35
N GLU A 134 -14.00 3.97 2.16
CA GLU A 134 -13.30 5.25 2.25
C GLU A 134 -11.90 5.11 2.87
N ARG A 135 -10.95 5.86 2.32
CA ARG A 135 -9.59 5.98 2.88
C ARG A 135 -9.66 6.36 4.36
N GLY A 136 -8.78 5.76 5.16
CA GLY A 136 -8.63 6.07 6.58
C GLY A 136 -9.70 5.44 7.48
N ARG A 137 -10.58 4.57 6.94
CA ARG A 137 -11.42 3.67 7.75
C ARG A 137 -10.57 2.54 8.33
N ARG A 138 -11.14 1.75 9.25
CA ARG A 138 -10.45 0.60 9.87
C ARG A 138 -10.30 -0.61 8.94
N GLY A 139 -11.02 -0.64 7.82
CA GLY A 139 -11.14 -1.82 6.97
C GLY A 139 -12.08 -2.89 7.54
N THR A 140 -12.44 -3.85 6.68
CA THR A 140 -13.30 -4.98 6.99
C THR A 140 -12.47 -6.11 7.59
N LEU A 141 -12.90 -6.66 8.74
CA LEU A 141 -12.22 -7.77 9.38
C LEU A 141 -12.48 -9.07 8.61
N MET A 142 -11.40 -9.71 8.16
CA MET A 142 -11.45 -10.97 7.41
C MET A 142 -11.08 -12.13 8.33
N ARG A 143 -11.96 -13.13 8.41
CA ARG A 143 -11.75 -14.29 9.29
C ARG A 143 -10.57 -15.12 8.80
N GLY A 144 -9.58 -15.33 9.68
CA GLY A 144 -8.42 -16.19 9.41
C GLY A 144 -7.36 -15.53 8.52
N LEU A 145 -7.36 -14.20 8.43
CA LEU A 145 -6.40 -13.41 7.66
C LEU A 145 -5.30 -12.80 8.55
N GLN A 146 -4.79 -13.59 9.51
CA GLN A 146 -3.71 -13.18 10.41
C GLN A 146 -2.51 -14.09 10.16
N ARG A 147 -1.29 -13.59 10.38
CA ARG A 147 -0.03 -14.33 10.15
C ARG A 147 0.06 -14.88 8.72
N ILE A 148 -0.08 -13.98 7.75
CA ILE A 148 0.04 -14.32 6.34
C ILE A 148 1.50 -14.67 6.04
N ASP A 149 1.72 -15.83 5.43
CA ASP A 149 3.07 -16.28 5.03
C ASP A 149 3.42 -15.81 3.62
N ARG A 150 2.43 -15.81 2.71
CA ARG A 150 2.62 -15.46 1.30
C ARG A 150 1.35 -14.89 0.69
N ILE A 151 1.51 -13.91 -0.19
CA ILE A 151 0.46 -13.38 -1.06
C ILE A 151 0.95 -13.50 -2.51
N GLU A 152 0.14 -14.12 -3.34
CA GLU A 152 0.32 -14.15 -4.80
C GLU A 152 -0.74 -13.22 -5.41
N ILE A 153 -0.33 -12.36 -6.34
CA ILE A 153 -1.19 -11.43 -7.05
C ILE A 153 -1.20 -11.84 -8.52
N ASP A 154 -2.38 -12.12 -9.04
CA ASP A 154 -2.64 -12.38 -10.45
C ASP A 154 -3.39 -11.17 -11.00
N SER A 155 -2.65 -10.29 -11.66
CA SER A 155 -3.18 -9.06 -12.25
C SER A 155 -3.36 -9.23 -13.75
N PRO A 156 -4.47 -8.73 -14.33
CA PRO A 156 -4.63 -8.73 -15.78
C PRO A 156 -3.47 -7.99 -16.45
N HIS A 157 -3.05 -8.47 -17.61
CA HIS A 157 -1.95 -7.87 -18.37
C HIS A 157 -2.26 -6.40 -18.66
N ARG A 158 -1.41 -5.50 -18.18
CA ARG A 158 -1.44 -4.09 -18.61
C ARG A 158 -0.93 -4.01 -20.02
N VAL A 159 -1.66 -3.38 -20.93
CA VAL A 159 -1.08 -3.02 -22.23
C VAL A 159 -0.04 -1.94 -21.94
N SER A 160 1.24 -2.25 -22.13
CA SER A 160 2.30 -1.27 -21.92
C SER A 160 2.16 -0.16 -22.97
N HIS A 161 1.72 1.03 -22.57
CA HIS A 161 1.89 2.22 -23.39
C HIS A 161 3.35 2.63 -23.31
N GLY A 162 4.19 2.03 -24.16
CA GLY A 162 5.63 2.25 -24.14
C GLY A 162 6.38 1.48 -25.22
N ASP A 163 5.99 1.70 -26.48
CA ASP A 163 6.88 1.69 -27.65
C ASP A 163 6.15 2.47 -28.75
N SER A 164 6.08 3.79 -28.57
CA SER A 164 5.97 4.70 -29.70
C SER A 164 7.39 5.21 -29.94
N GLU A 165 8.08 4.53 -30.86
CA GLU A 165 9.22 5.10 -31.57
C GLU A 165 8.77 6.42 -32.21
N GLU A 166 9.45 7.53 -31.87
CA GLU A 166 9.84 8.61 -32.81
C GLU A 166 10.88 9.53 -32.15
#